data_AF-A0A511T7V5-F1
#
_entry.id   AF-A0A511T7V5-F1
#
_cell.length_a   1.000
_cell.length_b   1.000
_cell.length_c   1.000
_cell.angle_alpha   90.00
_cell.angle_beta   90.00
_cell.angle_gamma   90.00
#
_symmetry.space_group_name_H-M   'P 1'
#
loop_
_entity.id
_entity.type
_entity.pdbx_description
1 polymer ?
#
loop_
_entity_poly.entity_id
_entity_poly.type
_entity_poly.pdbx_seq_one_letter_code
_entity_poly.pdbx_strand_id
1 'polypeptide(L)'
;MSGDAPKKEAAETIVDRLKRVESVLPPEGQAYHVLEAQNDAGERAGLWMTGPKGGIPVFQSREAATEALRFVPSPQALGYDAAAVRWAVHSLSSDEFRNLFLNPGLTLFVVHSMNDSGIEAQPL
;
A
#
# COMPACT_ATOMS: atom_id res chain seq x y z
N MET A 1 8.89 -20.62 -27.09
CA MET A 1 9.43 -19.40 -26.48
C MET A 1 9.23 -19.50 -24.97
N SER A 2 10.29 -19.25 -24.20
CA SER A 2 10.48 -19.73 -22.83
C SER A 2 9.54 -19.07 -21.82
N GLY A 3 8.64 -19.86 -21.24
CA GLY A 3 7.78 -19.44 -20.12
C GLY A 3 8.52 -19.32 -18.78
N ASP A 4 9.84 -19.54 -18.75
CA ASP A 4 10.64 -19.53 -17.53
C ASP A 4 11.30 -18.18 -17.23
N ALA A 5 11.46 -17.29 -18.23
CA ALA A 5 12.06 -15.98 -18.00
C ALA A 5 11.25 -15.10 -17.01
N PRO A 6 9.91 -14.97 -17.14
CA PRO A 6 9.12 -14.17 -16.19
C PRO A 6 9.11 -14.75 -14.77
N LYS A 7 9.17 -16.09 -14.65
CA LYS A 7 9.20 -16.78 -13.36
C LYS A 7 10.54 -16.59 -12.65
N LYS A 8 11.63 -16.58 -13.40
CA LYS A 8 12.98 -16.35 -12.88
C LYS A 8 13.14 -14.92 -12.36
N GLU A 9 12.68 -13.93 -13.13
CA GLU A 9 12.69 -12.51 -12.72
C GLU A 9 11.85 -12.27 -11.44
N ALA A 10 10.68 -12.91 -11.34
CA ALA A 10 9.85 -12.84 -10.14
C ALA A 10 10.54 -13.47 -8.92
N ALA A 11 11.19 -14.63 -9.10
CA ALA A 11 11.92 -15.30 -8.02
C ALA A 11 13.13 -14.48 -7.54
N GLU A 12 13.91 -13.90 -8.46
CA GLU A 12 15.02 -13.00 -8.15
C GLU A 12 14.54 -11.77 -7.35
N THR A 13 13.43 -11.17 -7.79
CA THR A 13 12.79 -10.05 -7.07
C THR A 13 12.40 -10.43 -5.65
N ILE A 14 11.76 -11.59 -5.45
CA ILE A 14 11.37 -12.07 -4.11
C ILE A 14 12.60 -12.27 -3.23
N VAL A 15 13.66 -12.89 -3.76
CA VAL A 15 14.91 -13.12 -3.01
C VAL A 15 15.55 -11.81 -2.58
N ASP A 16 15.61 -10.81 -3.46
CA ASP A 16 16.20 -9.52 -3.12
C ASP A 16 15.34 -8.74 -2.12
N ARG A 17 14.01 -8.83 -2.20
CA ARG A 17 13.13 -8.24 -1.20
C ARG A 17 13.22 -8.96 0.15
N LEU A 18 13.35 -10.29 0.18
CA LEU A 18 13.59 -11.03 1.43
C LEU A 18 14.86 -10.57 2.15
N LYS A 19 15.94 -10.27 1.42
CA LYS A 19 17.18 -9.72 2.03
C LYS A 19 16.98 -8.33 2.63
N ARG A 20 16.05 -7.54 2.08
CA ARG A 20 15.80 -6.16 2.48
C ARG A 20 14.68 -6.01 3.51
N VAL A 21 13.81 -7.00 3.67
CA VAL A 21 12.56 -6.89 4.44
C VAL A 21 12.80 -6.37 5.86
N GLU A 22 13.82 -6.90 6.55
CA GLU A 22 14.15 -6.49 7.91
C GLU A 22 14.67 -5.04 7.99
N SER A 23 15.33 -4.54 6.93
CA SER A 23 15.82 -3.16 6.86
C SER A 23 14.72 -2.12 6.57
N VAL A 24 13.57 -2.58 6.08
CA VAL A 24 12.44 -1.72 5.73
C VAL A 24 11.25 -1.90 6.69
N LEU A 25 11.35 -2.78 7.70
CA LEU A 25 10.32 -2.87 8.72
C LEU A 25 10.26 -1.55 9.52
N PRO A 26 9.05 -1.13 9.93
CA PRO A 26 8.94 -0.04 10.88
C PRO A 26 9.61 -0.43 12.21
N PRO A 27 10.09 0.55 13.00
CA PRO A 27 10.66 0.29 14.33
C PRO A 27 9.70 -0.51 15.23
N GLU A 28 10.25 -1.19 16.24
CA GLU A 28 9.45 -2.01 17.15
C GLU A 28 8.29 -1.21 17.78
N GLY A 29 7.08 -1.79 17.75
CA GLY A 29 5.85 -1.13 18.20
C GLY A 29 5.24 -0.13 17.21
N GLN A 30 5.87 0.10 16.05
CA GLN A 30 5.32 0.92 14.97
C GLN A 30 4.80 0.03 13.83
N ALA A 31 3.93 0.59 12.99
CA ALA A 31 3.36 -0.07 11.84
C ALA A 31 3.33 0.87 10.65
N TYR A 32 3.43 0.31 9.45
CA TYR A 32 2.98 1.05 8.27
C TYR A 32 1.46 1.07 8.25
N HIS A 33 0.92 2.18 7.76
CA HIS A 33 -0.50 2.39 7.59
C HIS A 33 -0.84 2.49 6.12
N VAL A 34 -2.04 2.07 5.75
CA VAL A 34 -2.57 2.14 4.38
C VAL A 34 -3.99 2.67 4.44
N LEU A 35 -4.48 3.17 3.31
CA LEU A 35 -5.88 3.53 3.17
C LEU A 35 -6.63 2.34 2.59
N GLU A 36 -7.60 1.83 3.33
CA GLU A 36 -8.43 0.70 2.96
C GLU A 36 -9.86 1.15 2.70
N ALA A 37 -10.44 0.64 1.62
CA ALA A 37 -11.82 0.90 1.28
C ALA A 37 -12.76 0.25 2.32
N GLN A 38 -13.82 0.97 2.66
CA GLN A 38 -14.91 0.49 3.49
C GLN A 38 -16.25 0.65 2.79
N ASN A 39 -17.18 -0.24 3.14
CA ASN A 39 -18.59 -0.10 2.77
C ASN A 39 -19.33 0.89 3.70
N ASP A 40 -20.61 1.10 3.42
CA ASP A 40 -21.50 1.99 4.17
C ASP A 40 -21.68 1.57 5.64
N ALA A 41 -21.68 0.26 5.90
CA ALA A 41 -21.64 -0.32 7.24
C ALA A 41 -20.29 -0.11 7.97
N GLY A 42 -19.25 0.38 7.28
CA GLY A 42 -17.90 0.55 7.84
C GLY A 42 -17.07 -0.73 7.90
N GLU A 43 -17.52 -1.77 7.22
CA GLU A 43 -16.79 -3.03 7.08
C GLU A 43 -15.70 -2.89 6.02
N ARG A 44 -14.62 -3.65 6.20
CA ARG A 44 -13.48 -3.67 5.27
C ARG A 44 -13.91 -4.30 3.94
N ALA A 45 -13.64 -3.60 2.84
CA ALA A 45 -13.84 -4.14 1.49
C ALA A 45 -12.62 -4.95 0.99
N GLY A 46 -11.51 -4.96 1.74
CA GLY A 46 -10.28 -5.67 1.38
C GLY A 46 -9.52 -5.05 0.20
N LEU A 47 -9.86 -3.82 -0.18
CA LEU A 47 -9.24 -3.08 -1.28
C LEU A 47 -8.41 -1.93 -0.71
N TRP A 48 -7.14 -1.88 -1.07
CA TRP A 48 -6.23 -0.80 -0.70
C TRP A 48 -6.25 0.30 -1.75
N MET A 49 -6.06 1.56 -1.33
CA MET A 49 -5.86 2.66 -2.26
C MET A 49 -4.60 2.42 -3.09
N THR A 50 -4.75 2.52 -4.40
CA THR A 50 -3.66 2.53 -5.38
C THR A 50 -3.09 3.93 -5.53
N GLY A 51 -1.78 4.03 -5.52
CA GLY A 51 -1.04 5.27 -5.71
C GLY A 51 -0.18 5.25 -6.98
N PRO A 52 0.98 5.94 -6.95
CA PRO A 52 1.86 6.07 -8.10
C PRO A 52 2.18 4.72 -8.75
N LYS A 53 2.10 4.67 -10.09
CA LYS A 53 2.42 3.49 -10.89
C LYS A 53 1.61 2.22 -10.51
N GLY A 54 0.43 2.39 -9.90
CA GLY A 54 -0.41 1.28 -9.46
C GLY A 54 0.08 0.56 -8.20
N GLY A 55 1.06 1.10 -7.49
CA GLY A 55 1.52 0.56 -6.21
C GLY A 55 0.62 0.95 -5.04
N ILE A 56 0.99 0.53 -3.83
CA ILE A 56 0.24 0.80 -2.61
C ILE A 56 0.98 1.88 -1.79
N PRO A 57 0.38 3.06 -1.56
CA PRO A 57 0.90 4.06 -0.66
C PRO A 57 0.85 3.55 0.79
N VAL A 58 1.99 3.63 1.48
CA VAL A 58 2.12 3.31 2.89
C VAL A 58 2.59 4.55 3.66
N PHE A 59 2.05 4.75 4.85
CA PHE A 59 2.34 5.88 5.72
C PHE A 59 3.06 5.39 6.98
N GLN A 60 4.05 6.14 7.46
CA GLN A 60 4.82 5.75 8.64
C GLN A 60 4.09 5.99 9.97
N SER A 61 2.97 6.71 9.94
CA SER A 61 2.16 6.95 11.13
C SER A 61 0.67 7.03 10.81
N ARG A 62 -0.16 6.76 11.81
CA ARG A 62 -1.62 6.86 11.71
C ARG A 62 -2.04 8.31 11.44
N GLU A 63 -1.33 9.27 12.04
CA GLU A 63 -1.59 10.69 11.92
C GLU A 63 -1.40 11.14 10.47
N ALA A 64 -0.30 10.76 9.82
CA ALA A 64 -0.04 11.08 8.42
C ALA A 64 -1.08 10.46 7.48
N ALA A 65 -1.45 9.18 7.72
CA ALA A 65 -2.50 8.53 6.95
C ALA A 65 -3.88 9.21 7.14
N THR A 66 -4.18 9.66 8.35
CA THR A 66 -5.44 10.35 8.66
C THR A 66 -5.48 11.74 8.03
N GLU A 67 -4.35 12.45 7.99
CA GLU A 67 -4.23 13.73 7.30
C GLU A 67 -4.42 13.57 5.79
N ALA A 68 -3.82 12.53 5.20
CA ALA A 68 -3.96 12.21 3.79
C ALA A 68 -5.41 12.03 3.32
N LEU A 69 -6.30 11.48 4.18
CA LEU A 69 -7.73 11.31 3.87
C LEU A 69 -8.44 12.60 3.43
N ARG A 70 -7.90 13.78 3.78
CA ARG A 70 -8.44 15.09 3.39
C ARG A 70 -8.23 15.40 1.91
N PHE A 71 -7.21 14.80 1.30
CA PHE A 71 -6.78 15.07 -0.08
C PHE A 71 -7.12 13.93 -1.03
N VAL A 72 -7.50 12.76 -0.50
CA VAL A 72 -7.83 11.57 -1.29
C VAL A 72 -9.29 11.61 -1.74
N PRO A 73 -9.58 11.49 -3.06
CA PRO A 73 -10.94 11.35 -3.54
C PRO A 73 -11.63 10.09 -3.00
N SER A 74 -12.96 10.05 -2.99
CA SER A 74 -13.68 8.83 -2.60
C SER A 74 -13.27 7.62 -3.46
N PRO A 75 -13.38 6.37 -2.96
CA PRO A 75 -12.98 5.21 -3.73
C PRO A 75 -13.70 5.13 -5.10
N GLN A 76 -14.98 5.49 -5.15
CA GLN A 76 -15.77 5.54 -6.39
C GLN A 76 -15.20 6.53 -7.41
N ALA A 77 -14.72 7.70 -6.97
CA ALA A 77 -14.09 8.68 -7.86
C ALA A 77 -12.78 8.16 -8.46
N LEU A 78 -12.15 7.17 -7.81
CA LEU A 78 -10.95 6.48 -8.28
C LEU A 78 -11.26 5.19 -9.05
N GLY A 79 -12.53 4.89 -9.32
CA GLY A 79 -12.96 3.73 -10.11
C GLY A 79 -13.04 2.40 -9.35
N TYR A 80 -13.04 2.44 -8.01
CA TYR A 80 -13.29 1.25 -7.18
C TYR A 80 -14.77 0.83 -7.24
N ASP A 81 -15.05 -0.39 -6.78
CA ASP A 81 -16.40 -0.96 -6.71
C ASP A 81 -17.40 0.01 -6.03
N ALA A 82 -18.65 0.02 -6.50
CA ALA A 82 -19.69 0.90 -5.97
C ALA A 82 -19.93 0.71 -4.45
N ALA A 83 -19.67 -0.48 -3.92
CA ALA A 83 -19.76 -0.78 -2.50
C ALA A 83 -18.63 -0.13 -1.67
N ALA A 84 -17.53 0.32 -2.29
CA ALA A 84 -16.47 1.05 -1.60
C ALA A 84 -16.83 2.54 -1.50
N VAL A 85 -17.41 2.95 -0.37
CA VAL A 85 -17.96 4.31 -0.21
C VAL A 85 -16.97 5.29 0.43
N ARG A 86 -16.02 4.81 1.23
CA ARG A 86 -15.03 5.66 1.93
C ARG A 86 -13.70 4.94 2.15
N TRP A 87 -12.69 5.73 2.50
CA TRP A 87 -11.39 5.24 2.95
C TRP A 87 -11.31 5.25 4.49
N ALA A 88 -10.58 4.28 5.03
CA ALA A 88 -10.21 4.23 6.44
C ALA A 88 -8.72 3.90 6.59
N VAL A 89 -8.13 4.34 7.71
CA VAL A 89 -6.74 4.02 8.03
C VAL A 89 -6.67 2.62 8.63
N HIS A 90 -5.93 1.74 7.96
CA HIS A 90 -5.60 0.41 8.46
C HIS A 90 -4.13 0.34 8.86
N SER A 91 -3.85 -0.32 9.98
CA SER A 91 -2.49 -0.59 10.45
C SER A 91 -2.07 -1.96 9.96
N LEU A 92 -1.02 -2.03 9.13
CA LEU A 92 -0.49 -3.31 8.68
C LEU A 92 0.19 -4.02 9.84
N SER A 93 -0.23 -5.25 10.10
CA SER A 93 0.57 -6.18 10.88
C SER A 93 1.89 -6.50 10.15
N SER A 94 2.88 -7.02 10.88
CA SER A 94 4.16 -7.45 10.28
C SER A 94 3.97 -8.47 9.16
N ASP A 95 3.00 -9.38 9.31
CA ASP A 95 2.72 -10.41 8.31
C ASP A 95 2.01 -9.84 7.08
N GLU A 96 1.03 -8.93 7.24
CA GLU A 96 0.41 -8.22 6.12
C GLU A 96 1.45 -7.41 5.34
N PHE A 97 2.33 -6.67 6.04
CA PHE A 97 3.40 -5.92 5.40
C PHE A 97 4.34 -6.84 4.62
N ARG A 98 4.82 -7.92 5.24
CA ARG A 98 5.71 -8.90 4.59
C ARG A 98 5.07 -9.50 3.34
N ASN A 99 3.79 -9.89 3.42
CA ASN A 99 3.05 -10.44 2.29
C ASN A 99 2.94 -9.45 1.13
N LEU A 100 2.65 -8.17 1.42
CA LEU A 100 2.58 -7.13 0.39
C LEU A 100 3.94 -6.81 -0.20
N PHE A 101 4.95 -6.63 0.65
CA PHE A 101 6.30 -6.27 0.23
C PHE A 101 6.94 -7.37 -0.62
N LEU A 102 6.75 -8.63 -0.27
CA LEU A 102 7.32 -9.74 -1.04
C LEU A 102 6.56 -10.05 -2.34
N ASN A 103 5.38 -9.49 -2.56
CA ASN A 103 4.63 -9.72 -3.78
C ASN A 103 5.31 -9.01 -4.98
N PRO A 104 5.84 -9.75 -5.98
CA PRO A 104 6.60 -9.17 -7.08
C PRO A 104 5.73 -8.32 -8.03
N GLY A 105 4.41 -8.51 -8.02
CA GLY A 105 3.46 -7.70 -8.79
C GLY A 105 3.09 -6.38 -8.13
N LEU A 106 3.53 -6.14 -6.89
CA LEU A 106 3.22 -4.94 -6.14
C LEU A 106 4.50 -4.15 -5.82
N THR A 107 4.34 -2.83 -5.73
CA THR A 107 5.35 -1.93 -5.17
C THR A 107 4.70 -1.15 -4.04
N LEU A 108 5.33 -1.15 -2.87
CA LEU A 108 4.92 -0.28 -1.77
C LEU A 108 5.63 1.06 -1.93
N PHE A 109 4.91 2.15 -1.72
CA PHE A 109 5.44 3.51 -1.81
C PHE A 109 5.29 4.20 -0.47
N VAL A 110 6.41 4.49 0.21
CA VAL A 110 6.38 5.30 1.44
C VAL A 110 6.04 6.73 1.06
N VAL A 111 4.92 7.21 1.60
CA VAL A 111 4.44 8.58 1.42
C VAL A 111 5.19 9.51 2.35
N HIS A 112 5.80 10.53 1.77
CA HIS A 112 6.45 11.62 2.50
C HIS A 112 5.50 12.79 2.70
N SER A 113 4.72 13.12 1.66
CA SER A 113 3.73 14.18 1.72
C SER A 113 2.54 13.88 0.79
N MET A 114 1.37 14.37 1.16
CA MET A 114 0.18 14.38 0.32
C MET A 114 -0.58 15.68 0.55
N ASN A 115 -0.92 16.36 -0.53
CA ASN A 115 -1.63 17.64 -0.52
C ASN A 115 -2.46 17.79 -1.81
N ASP A 116 -3.07 18.97 -2.01
CA ASP A 116 -3.88 19.27 -3.20
C ASP A 116 -3.14 19.15 -4.54
N SER A 117 -1.79 19.20 -4.52
CA SER A 117 -0.95 19.02 -5.70
C SER A 117 -0.65 17.55 -6.02
N GLY A 118 -1.01 16.63 -5.12
CA GLY A 118 -0.87 15.19 -5.30
C GLY A 118 -0.06 14.52 -4.20
N ILE A 119 0.58 13.40 -4.57
CA ILE A 119 1.32 12.52 -3.66
C ILE A 119 2.82 12.55 -3.95
N GLU A 120 3.62 12.77 -2.92
CA GLU A 120 5.07 12.60 -2.94
C GLU A 120 5.42 11.32 -2.19
N ALA A 121 5.96 10.34 -2.92
CA ALA A 121 6.27 9.04 -2.36
C ALA A 121 7.47 8.38 -3.06
N GLN A 122 8.16 7.51 -2.33
CA GLN A 122 9.29 6.73 -2.83
C GLN A 122 9.03 5.23 -2.72
N PRO A 123 9.48 4.42 -3.68
CA PRO A 123 9.35 2.97 -3.57
C PRO A 123 10.17 2.45 -2.38
N LEU A 124 9.60 1.50 -1.66
CA LEU A 124 10.30 0.70 -0.64
C LEU A 124 11.23 -0.35 -1.27
#